data_AF-A0A822CUP9-F1
#
_entry.id   AF-A0A822CUP9-F1
#
_cell.length_a   1.000
_cell.length_b   1.000
_cell.length_c   1.000
_cell.angle_alpha   90.00
_cell.angle_beta   90.00
_cell.angle_gamma   90.00
#
_symmetry.space_group_name_H-M   'P 1'
#
loop_
_entity.id
_entity.type
_entity.pdbx_description
1 polymer ?
#
loop_
_entity_poly.entity_id
_entity_poly.type
_entity_poly.pdbx_seq_one_letter_code
_entity_poly.pdbx_strand_id
1 'polypeptide(L)'
;MLQRKRNWDASIRESLQVYIPLKQVNVEATIRAFAANVTITQIFHNDETVPIEAVYCFPIEEQAAVYSFIARIDDREIVAELKEKKQAQREYNDALRQHHGAYLLEQDKKAQDNFIINVGALPPNKECHITISYVTELDVVKNATAIRFVVPTTIAPRYNPNKGGIDSPAGTTTEYVQSAPYRIRFHC
;
A
#
# COMPACT_ATOMS: atom_id res chain seq x y z
N MET A 1 34.17 25.63 -23.25
CA MET A 1 33.48 25.71 -21.93
C MET A 1 32.26 24.81 -22.01
N LEU A 2 32.41 23.51 -21.73
CA LEU A 2 32.09 22.81 -20.47
C LEU A 2 30.62 22.89 -19.99
N GLN A 3 29.88 21.81 -20.31
CA GLN A 3 28.93 20.98 -19.52
C GLN A 3 27.87 21.67 -18.61
N ARG A 4 26.60 21.22 -18.57
CA ARG A 4 26.17 19.86 -18.20
C ARG A 4 24.71 19.59 -18.61
N LYS A 5 24.51 18.68 -19.58
CA LYS A 5 23.24 17.97 -19.78
C LYS A 5 23.03 17.05 -18.57
N ARG A 6 21.93 17.19 -17.84
CA ARG A 6 21.57 16.25 -16.76
C ARG A 6 20.91 15.03 -17.40
N ASN A 7 21.78 14.13 -17.89
CA ASN A 7 21.43 12.77 -18.29
C ASN A 7 20.73 12.07 -17.12
N TRP A 8 19.50 11.62 -17.31
CA TRP A 8 18.79 10.73 -16.38
C TRP A 8 19.19 9.25 -16.58
N ASP A 9 20.13 8.97 -17.47
CA ASP A 9 20.51 7.62 -17.93
C ASP A 9 21.80 7.05 -17.30
N ALA A 10 22.30 7.64 -16.21
CA ALA A 10 23.47 7.11 -15.53
C ALA A 10 23.28 7.14 -14.01
N SER A 11 23.29 5.95 -13.41
CA SER A 11 23.16 5.66 -11.97
C SER A 11 21.75 5.57 -11.40
N ILE A 12 20.89 4.74 -12.01
CA ILE A 12 20.14 3.82 -11.14
C ILE A 12 21.18 2.86 -10.58
N ARG A 13 21.86 3.28 -9.51
CA ARG A 13 22.44 2.31 -8.59
C ARG A 13 21.29 1.39 -8.25
N GLU A 14 21.48 0.10 -8.45
CA GLU A 14 20.66 -0.97 -7.90
C GLU A 14 20.37 -0.58 -6.45
N SER A 15 19.22 0.08 -6.23
CA SER A 15 18.89 0.62 -4.93
C SER A 15 18.55 -0.61 -4.12
N LEU A 16 19.41 -0.93 -3.15
CA LEU A 16 19.10 -1.94 -2.15
C LEU A 16 17.73 -1.57 -1.58
N GLN A 17 16.72 -2.35 -1.96
CA GLN A 17 15.34 -2.10 -1.55
C GLN A 17 15.27 -2.47 -0.07
N VAL A 18 15.34 -1.46 0.78
CA VAL A 18 15.21 -1.63 2.22
C VAL A 18 13.72 -1.77 2.52
N TYR A 19 13.31 -2.95 2.99
CA TYR A 19 11.98 -3.14 3.53
C TYR A 19 11.93 -2.50 4.91
N ILE A 20 10.99 -1.58 5.11
CA ILE A 20 10.81 -0.93 6.41
C ILE A 20 10.07 -1.91 7.33
N PRO A 21 10.67 -2.31 8.45
CA PRO A 21 10.09 -3.29 9.36
C PRO A 21 8.69 -2.90 9.86
N LEU A 22 7.71 -3.76 9.61
CA LEU A 22 6.37 -3.70 10.22
C LEU A 22 6.45 -4.14 11.70
N LYS A 23 6.08 -3.25 12.63
CA LYS A 23 6.18 -3.48 14.08
C LYS A 23 4.85 -3.84 14.72
N GLN A 24 3.71 -3.44 14.16
CA GLN A 24 2.40 -3.76 14.73
C GLN A 24 1.29 -3.72 13.68
N VAL A 25 0.30 -4.59 13.81
CA VAL A 25 -0.95 -4.56 13.03
C VAL A 25 -2.16 -4.66 13.94
N ASN A 26 -3.09 -3.71 13.85
CA ASN A 26 -4.41 -3.77 14.46
C ASN A 26 -5.47 -3.74 13.36
N VAL A 27 -6.42 -4.66 13.41
CA VAL A 27 -7.54 -4.76 12.48
C VAL A 27 -8.83 -4.69 13.27
N GLU A 28 -9.71 -3.78 12.88
CA GLU A 28 -11.06 -3.62 13.41
C GLU A 28 -12.04 -3.83 12.27
N ALA A 29 -12.87 -4.87 12.38
CA ALA A 29 -13.83 -5.25 11.36
C ALA A 29 -15.24 -5.23 11.96
N THR A 30 -16.11 -4.37 11.41
CA THR A 30 -17.55 -4.38 11.69
C THR A 30 -18.27 -5.12 10.57
N ILE A 31 -18.88 -6.26 10.89
CA ILE A 31 -19.57 -7.11 9.94
C ILE A 31 -21.08 -6.90 10.08
N ARG A 32 -21.75 -6.59 8.98
CA ARG A 32 -23.23 -6.51 8.91
C ARG A 32 -23.71 -7.29 7.70
N ALA A 33 -24.52 -8.33 7.94
CA ALA A 33 -24.98 -9.26 6.92
C ALA A 33 -23.81 -9.80 6.06
N PHE A 34 -23.74 -9.40 4.80
CA PHE A 34 -22.73 -9.85 3.83
C PHE A 34 -21.71 -8.75 3.48
N ALA A 35 -21.51 -7.77 4.36
CA ALA A 35 -20.54 -6.70 4.17
C ALA A 35 -19.70 -6.49 5.43
N ALA A 36 -18.45 -6.07 5.24
CA ALA A 36 -17.55 -5.63 6.30
C ALA A 36 -17.11 -4.19 6.08
N ASN A 37 -17.12 -3.41 7.15
CA ASN A 37 -16.35 -2.18 7.28
C ASN A 37 -15.07 -2.51 8.04
N VAL A 38 -13.91 -2.23 7.47
CA VAL A 38 -12.61 -2.63 8.02
C VAL A 38 -11.74 -1.40 8.16
N THR A 39 -11.14 -1.24 9.33
CA THR A 39 -10.05 -0.30 9.60
C THR A 39 -8.81 -1.09 10.00
N ILE A 40 -7.70 -0.84 9.30
CA ILE A 40 -6.39 -1.43 9.59
C ILE A 40 -5.44 -0.32 10.00
N THR A 41 -4.79 -0.49 11.14
CA THR A 41 -3.69 0.35 11.61
C THR A 41 -2.39 -0.44 11.60
N GLN A 42 -1.37 0.09 10.92
CA GLN A 42 -0.05 -0.51 10.82
C GLN A 42 1.02 0.48 11.28
N ILE A 43 1.97 -0.02 12.06
CA ILE A 43 3.11 0.77 12.53
C ILE A 43 4.37 0.21 11.88
N PHE A 44 5.05 1.05 11.12
CA PHE A 44 6.35 0.76 10.53
C PHE A 44 7.42 1.57 11.24
N HIS A 45 8.65 1.07 11.32
CA HIS A 45 9.77 1.81 11.90
C HIS A 45 10.99 1.75 11.00
N ASN A 46 11.61 2.89 10.74
CA ASN A 46 12.88 2.96 10.03
C ASN A 46 14.04 2.64 10.99
N ASP A 47 14.48 1.38 11.01
CA ASP A 47 15.62 0.93 11.83
C ASP A 47 16.98 1.42 11.25
N GLU A 48 16.99 2.10 10.09
CA GLU A 48 18.22 2.61 9.48
C GLU A 48 18.69 3.92 10.12
N THR A 49 19.97 4.22 9.90
CA THR A 49 20.61 5.48 10.32
C THR A 49 20.41 6.63 9.33
N VAL A 50 19.75 6.37 8.20
CA VAL A 50 19.51 7.33 7.11
C VAL A 50 18.01 7.43 6.77
N PRO A 51 17.53 8.58 6.27
CA PRO A 51 16.14 8.71 5.83
C PRO A 51 15.86 7.81 4.63
N ILE A 52 14.66 7.22 4.59
CA ILE A 52 14.20 6.34 3.51
C ILE A 52 13.01 7.00 2.81
N GLU A 53 13.07 7.13 1.49
CA GLU A 53 11.88 7.47 0.71
C GLU A 53 10.96 6.24 0.65
N ALA A 54 9.77 6.34 1.23
CA ALA A 54 8.91 5.20 1.47
C ALA A 54 7.67 5.19 0.58
N VAL A 55 7.39 4.02 0.00
CA VAL A 55 6.17 3.73 -0.76
C VAL A 55 5.41 2.66 -0.01
N TYR A 56 4.15 2.95 0.32
CA TYR A 56 3.23 2.02 0.93
C TYR A 56 2.43 1.30 -0.15
N CYS A 57 2.32 -0.02 -0.03
CA CYS A 57 1.50 -0.86 -0.90
C CYS A 57 0.56 -1.68 -0.03
N PHE A 58 -0.73 -1.72 -0.37
CA PHE A 58 -1.72 -2.55 0.29
C PHE A 58 -2.56 -3.28 -0.76
N PRO A 59 -2.65 -4.61 -0.73
CA PRO A 59 -3.49 -5.35 -1.66
C PRO A 59 -4.96 -5.19 -1.26
N ILE A 60 -5.81 -4.85 -2.21
CA ILE A 60 -7.23 -4.60 -2.04
C ILE A 60 -7.99 -5.47 -3.03
N GLU A 61 -8.93 -6.24 -2.53
CA GLU A 61 -9.78 -7.10 -3.35
C GLU A 61 -10.65 -6.26 -4.29
N GLU A 62 -10.99 -6.81 -5.46
CA GLU A 62 -11.78 -6.10 -6.48
C GLU A 62 -13.13 -5.59 -5.95
N GLN A 63 -13.73 -6.30 -4.98
CA GLN A 63 -15.01 -5.96 -4.36
C GLN A 63 -14.87 -4.96 -3.18
N ALA A 64 -13.66 -4.49 -2.89
CA ALA A 64 -13.41 -3.55 -1.79
C ALA A 64 -13.28 -2.11 -2.28
N ALA A 65 -13.80 -1.17 -1.48
CA ALA A 65 -13.70 0.26 -1.72
C ALA A 65 -13.03 0.96 -0.55
N VAL A 66 -11.83 1.51 -0.78
CA VAL A 66 -11.14 2.38 0.19
C VAL A 66 -11.84 3.72 0.24
N TYR A 67 -12.17 4.18 1.44
CA TYR A 67 -12.76 5.49 1.65
C TYR A 67 -11.96 6.37 2.62
N SER A 68 -10.94 5.82 3.29
CA SER A 68 -10.02 6.62 4.10
C SER A 68 -8.61 6.04 4.08
N PHE A 69 -7.62 6.91 3.92
CA PHE A 69 -6.22 6.59 4.17
C PHE A 69 -5.54 7.77 4.86
N ILE A 70 -4.79 7.46 5.91
CA ILE A 70 -4.00 8.42 6.68
C ILE A 70 -2.62 7.81 6.95
N ALA A 71 -1.55 8.54 6.63
CA ALA A 71 -0.20 8.22 7.09
C ALA A 71 0.33 9.34 7.99
N ARG A 72 0.86 8.97 9.17
CA ARG A 72 1.44 9.91 10.13
C ARG A 72 2.92 9.57 10.36
N ILE A 73 3.77 10.58 10.24
CA ILE A 73 5.21 10.51 10.51
C ILE A 73 5.56 11.74 11.34
N ASP A 74 5.94 11.56 12.61
CA ASP A 74 6.11 12.68 13.56
C ASP A 74 4.88 13.62 13.54
N ASP A 75 5.08 14.92 13.26
CA ASP A 75 4.01 15.94 13.19
C ASP A 75 3.36 16.04 11.78
N ARG A 76 3.83 15.26 10.81
CA ARG A 76 3.32 15.26 9.44
C ARG A 76 2.20 14.24 9.29
N GLU A 77 1.02 14.71 8.93
CA GLU A 77 -0.11 13.88 8.53
C GLU A 77 -0.35 14.01 7.02
N ILE A 78 -0.48 12.86 6.35
CA ILE A 78 -0.82 12.73 4.93
C ILE A 78 -2.21 12.10 4.89
N VAL A 79 -3.20 12.86 4.45
CA VAL A 79 -4.57 12.38 4.23
C VAL A 79 -4.77 12.20 2.74
N ALA A 80 -5.14 10.99 2.31
CA ALA A 80 -5.40 10.75 0.89
C ALA A 80 -6.77 11.31 0.50
N GLU A 81 -6.82 12.10 -0.57
CA GLU A 81 -8.06 12.43 -1.26
C GLU A 81 -8.41 11.25 -2.18
N LEU A 82 -9.34 10.41 -1.74
CA LEU A 82 -9.75 9.21 -2.46
C LEU A 82 -10.88 9.55 -3.42
N LYS A 83 -10.65 9.30 -4.71
CA LYS A 83 -11.64 9.52 -5.78
C LYS A 83 -12.05 8.20 -6.40
N GLU A 84 -13.26 8.16 -6.95
CA GLU A 84 -13.74 6.99 -7.70
C GLU A 84 -12.73 6.65 -8.81
N LYS A 85 -12.43 5.35 -8.99
CA LYS A 85 -11.42 4.84 -9.94
C LYS A 85 -11.53 5.47 -11.34
N LYS A 86 -12.75 5.60 -11.87
CA LYS A 86 -12.99 6.21 -13.20
C LYS A 86 -12.72 7.72 -13.21
N GLN A 87 -13.01 8.42 -12.12
CA GLN A 87 -12.76 9.84 -11.98
C GLN A 87 -11.27 10.13 -11.80
N ALA A 88 -10.60 9.41 -10.91
CA ALA A 88 -9.16 9.50 -10.68
C ALA A 88 -8.37 9.28 -11.98
N GLN A 89 -8.75 8.29 -12.79
CA GLN A 89 -8.09 8.00 -14.06
C GLN A 89 -8.25 9.13 -15.09
N ARG A 90 -9.41 9.81 -15.12
CA ARG A 90 -9.67 10.94 -16.03
C ARG A 90 -8.82 12.14 -15.64
N GLU A 91 -8.88 12.53 -14.36
CA GLU A 91 -8.14 13.67 -13.84
C GLU A 91 -6.62 13.49 -13.98
N TYR A 92 -6.10 12.27 -13.80
CA TYR A 92 -4.69 11.94 -14.07
C TYR A 92 -4.31 12.14 -15.54
N ASN A 93 -5.10 11.57 -16.46
CA ASN A 93 -4.84 11.71 -17.89
C ASN A 93 -4.84 13.19 -18.31
N ASP A 94 -5.69 14.01 -17.68
CA ASP A 94 -5.74 15.44 -17.91
C ASP A 94 -4.55 16.19 -17.28
N ALA A 95 -4.12 15.82 -16.06
CA ALA A 95 -2.95 16.41 -15.39
C ALA A 95 -1.63 16.10 -16.11
N LEU A 96 -1.45 14.87 -16.61
CA LEU A 96 -0.32 14.48 -17.44
C LEU A 96 -0.21 15.32 -18.71
N ARG A 97 -1.34 15.57 -19.37
CA ARG A 97 -1.41 16.42 -20.57
C ARG A 97 -1.05 17.88 -20.27
N GLN A 98 -1.21 18.31 -19.02
CA GLN A 98 -0.95 19.68 -18.58
C GLN A 98 0.42 19.86 -17.91
N HIS A 99 1.31 18.85 -17.92
CA HIS A 99 2.63 18.87 -17.26
C HIS A 99 2.60 19.26 -15.77
N HIS A 100 1.45 19.13 -15.10
CA HIS A 100 1.36 19.36 -13.67
C HIS A 100 1.84 18.10 -12.97
N GLY A 101 2.79 18.25 -12.04
CA GLY A 101 3.32 17.16 -11.20
C GLY A 101 2.26 16.65 -10.23
N ALA A 102 1.26 15.95 -10.75
CA ALA A 102 0.29 15.23 -9.96
C ALA A 102 1.04 14.07 -9.28
N TYR A 103 1.13 14.13 -7.95
CA TYR A 103 1.57 13.00 -7.13
C TYR A 103 0.46 11.95 -7.20
N LEU A 104 0.61 11.05 -8.16
CA LEU A 104 -0.37 10.06 -8.51
C LEU A 104 -0.28 8.86 -7.57
N LEU A 105 -1.41 8.55 -6.93
CA LEU A 105 -1.73 7.20 -6.48
C LEU A 105 -2.01 6.33 -7.71
N GLU A 106 -1.01 5.60 -8.18
CA GLU A 106 -1.13 4.77 -9.38
C GLU A 106 -1.57 3.36 -8.96
N GLN A 107 -2.81 2.99 -9.30
CA GLN A 107 -3.20 1.59 -9.44
C GLN A 107 -2.50 1.08 -10.70
N ASP A 108 -1.47 0.24 -10.53
CA ASP A 108 -0.72 -0.34 -11.64
C ASP A 108 -1.69 -1.05 -12.61
N LYS A 109 -1.55 -0.78 -13.92
CA LYS A 109 -2.35 -1.41 -14.98
C LYS A 109 -2.25 -2.94 -14.98
N LYS A 110 -1.21 -3.52 -14.38
CA LYS A 110 -1.01 -4.96 -14.19
C LYS A 110 -1.44 -5.48 -12.81
N ALA A 111 -1.66 -4.61 -11.82
CA ALA A 111 -2.07 -4.98 -10.46
C ALA A 111 -3.27 -4.13 -10.02
N GLN A 112 -4.42 -4.41 -10.63
CA GLN A 112 -5.69 -3.74 -10.28
C GLN A 112 -6.11 -3.99 -8.82
N ASP A 113 -5.46 -4.91 -8.12
CA ASP A 113 -5.79 -5.25 -6.74
C ASP A 113 -4.82 -4.58 -5.75
N ASN A 114 -4.18 -3.47 -6.13
CA ASN A 114 -3.19 -2.79 -5.29
C ASN A 114 -3.50 -1.31 -5.08
N PHE A 115 -3.39 -0.90 -3.82
CA PHE A 115 -3.41 0.46 -3.38
C PHE A 115 -1.98 0.91 -3.05
N ILE A 116 -1.45 1.88 -3.80
CA ILE A 116 -0.05 2.32 -3.70
C ILE A 116 -0.03 3.81 -3.38
N ILE A 117 0.71 4.19 -2.33
CA ILE A 117 0.89 5.59 -1.89
C ILE A 117 2.36 5.87 -1.66
N ASN A 118 2.86 6.98 -2.20
CA ASN A 118 4.12 7.55 -1.73
C ASN A 118 3.87 8.31 -0.42
N VAL A 119 4.46 7.85 0.69
CA VAL A 119 4.39 8.53 2.00
C VAL A 119 5.55 9.51 2.21
N GLY A 120 6.52 9.52 1.29
CA GLY A 120 7.69 10.39 1.27
C GLY A 120 8.80 9.91 2.20
N ALA A 121 9.68 10.84 2.56
CA ALA A 121 10.80 10.56 3.44
C ALA A 121 10.34 10.18 4.86
N LEU A 122 10.71 8.96 5.28
CA LEU A 122 10.66 8.47 6.66
C LEU A 122 12.04 8.68 7.31
N PRO A 123 12.16 9.57 8.32
CA PRO A 123 13.47 9.85 8.95
C PRO A 123 14.06 8.63 9.68
N PRO A 124 15.37 8.64 9.98
CA PRO A 124 16.03 7.59 10.78
C PRO A 124 15.38 7.41 12.14
N ASN A 125 15.22 6.16 12.59
CA ASN A 125 14.66 5.80 13.91
C ASN A 125 13.26 6.37 14.18
N LYS A 126 12.47 6.62 13.13
CA LYS A 126 11.09 7.14 13.22
C LYS A 126 10.07 6.12 12.79
N GLU A 127 8.87 6.30 13.31
CA GLU A 127 7.71 5.48 12.97
C GLU A 127 6.82 6.14 11.92
N CYS A 128 6.25 5.30 11.05
CA CYS A 128 5.14 5.66 10.17
C CYS A 128 3.90 4.90 10.62
N HIS A 129 2.87 5.64 11.01
CA HIS A 129 1.58 5.10 11.43
C HIS A 129 0.61 5.22 10.26
N ILE A 130 0.23 4.08 9.70
CA ILE A 130 -0.68 4.01 8.55
C ILE A 130 -2.04 3.53 9.04
N THR A 131 -3.09 4.25 8.68
CA THR A 131 -4.49 3.86 8.89
C THR A 131 -5.21 3.83 7.55
N ILE A 132 -5.71 2.66 7.17
CA ILE A 132 -6.52 2.47 5.96
C ILE A 132 -7.90 1.96 6.37
N SER A 133 -8.95 2.54 5.80
CA SER A 133 -10.32 2.06 5.99
C SER A 133 -11.02 1.80 4.66
N TYR A 134 -11.66 0.64 4.58
CA TYR A 134 -12.36 0.19 3.39
C TYR A 134 -13.62 -0.59 3.75
N VAL A 135 -14.55 -0.65 2.81
CA VAL A 135 -15.70 -1.56 2.85
C VAL A 135 -15.51 -2.67 1.83
N THR A 136 -16.03 -3.87 2.10
CA THR A 136 -15.98 -5.00 1.18
C THR A 136 -17.18 -5.92 1.36
N GLU A 137 -17.59 -6.58 0.28
CA GLU A 137 -18.58 -7.66 0.31
C GLU A 137 -17.94 -8.95 0.82
N LEU A 138 -18.72 -9.79 1.49
CA LEU A 138 -18.25 -11.04 2.09
C LEU A 138 -18.90 -12.23 1.40
N ASP A 139 -18.07 -13.16 0.95
CA ASP A 139 -18.52 -14.41 0.35
C ASP A 139 -19.27 -15.28 1.37
N VAL A 140 -20.38 -15.86 0.91
CA VAL A 140 -21.09 -16.90 1.64
C VAL A 140 -20.54 -18.27 1.27
N VAL A 141 -20.12 -19.03 2.27
CA VAL A 141 -19.49 -20.34 2.13
C VAL A 141 -20.25 -21.42 2.88
N LYS A 142 -19.85 -22.68 2.70
CA LYS A 142 -20.43 -23.85 3.36
C LYS A 142 -21.95 -23.95 3.17
N ASN A 143 -22.42 -24.00 1.92
CA ASN A 143 -23.85 -24.15 1.59
C ASN A 143 -24.75 -23.10 2.29
N ALA A 144 -24.35 -21.83 2.23
CA ALA A 144 -25.10 -20.72 2.82
C ALA A 144 -25.11 -20.61 4.36
N THR A 145 -24.15 -21.24 5.07
CA THR A 145 -24.15 -21.26 6.54
C THR A 145 -23.05 -20.42 7.21
N ALA A 146 -22.09 -19.91 6.44
CA ALA A 146 -21.00 -19.09 6.97
C ALA A 146 -20.60 -17.98 6.01
N ILE A 147 -20.01 -16.91 6.55
CA ILE A 147 -19.36 -15.85 5.78
C ILE A 147 -17.84 -15.99 5.87
N ARG A 148 -17.13 -15.64 4.80
CA ARG A 148 -15.66 -15.61 4.78
C ARG A 148 -15.18 -14.17 4.83
N PHE A 149 -14.35 -13.88 5.83
CA PHE A 149 -13.62 -12.62 5.94
C PHE A 149 -12.14 -12.88 5.69
N VAL A 150 -11.54 -12.11 4.79
CA VAL A 150 -10.12 -12.20 4.44
C VAL A 150 -9.47 -10.85 4.69
N VAL A 151 -8.32 -10.86 5.37
CA VAL A 151 -7.48 -9.67 5.54
C VAL A 151 -6.09 -10.02 5.06
N PRO A 152 -5.54 -9.28 4.10
CA PRO A 152 -4.17 -9.49 3.67
C PRO A 152 -3.19 -9.22 4.82
N THR A 153 -2.47 -10.26 5.25
CA THR A 153 -1.46 -10.16 6.31
C THR A 153 -0.05 -9.94 5.78
N THR A 154 0.16 -10.15 4.48
CA THR A 154 1.47 -10.08 3.84
C THR A 154 1.33 -9.60 2.40
N ILE A 155 2.23 -8.71 1.97
CA ILE A 155 2.36 -8.34 0.57
C ILE A 155 3.15 -9.48 -0.10
N ALA A 156 2.46 -10.33 -0.86
CA ALA A 156 3.10 -11.38 -1.66
C ALA A 156 4.09 -10.77 -2.68
N PRO A 157 5.19 -11.48 -3.05
CA PRO A 157 6.24 -10.96 -3.94
C PRO A 157 5.74 -10.37 -5.28
N ARG A 158 4.56 -10.81 -5.76
CA ARG A 158 3.89 -10.30 -6.97
C ARG A 158 3.54 -8.81 -6.92
N TYR A 159 3.53 -8.20 -5.73
CA TYR A 159 3.15 -6.81 -5.51
C TYR A 159 4.37 -5.89 -5.30
N ASN A 160 5.57 -6.35 -5.63
CA ASN A 160 6.77 -5.52 -5.62
C ASN A 160 6.74 -4.54 -6.81
N PRO A 161 6.63 -3.22 -6.58
CA PRO A 161 6.51 -2.22 -7.65
C PRO A 161 7.71 -2.15 -8.60
N ASN A 162 8.86 -2.75 -8.25
CA ASN A 162 10.09 -2.70 -9.04
C ASN A 162 10.34 -3.92 -9.95
N LYS A 163 9.48 -4.97 -9.91
CA LYS A 163 9.62 -6.16 -10.78
C LYS A 163 8.80 -6.08 -12.08
N GLY A 164 8.47 -4.88 -12.54
CA GLY A 164 7.84 -4.65 -13.85
C GLY A 164 6.59 -5.50 -14.12
N GLY A 165 5.85 -5.95 -13.10
CA GLY A 165 4.76 -6.93 -13.22
C GLY A 165 5.11 -8.10 -14.16
N ILE A 166 5.82 -9.11 -13.67
CA ILE A 166 6.31 -10.21 -14.51
C ILE A 166 6.22 -11.54 -13.78
N ASP A 167 5.81 -12.56 -14.52
CA ASP A 167 6.09 -13.98 -14.28
C ASP A 167 7.31 -14.19 -13.37
N SER A 168 7.06 -14.57 -12.13
CA SER A 168 8.05 -15.28 -11.34
C SER A 168 7.55 -16.70 -11.24
N PRO A 169 8.21 -17.69 -11.89
CA PRO A 169 7.92 -19.09 -11.65
C PRO A 169 8.09 -19.34 -10.16
N ALA A 170 7.19 -20.13 -9.58
CA ALA A 170 7.31 -20.66 -8.24
C ALA A 170 8.76 -21.10 -7.97
N GLY A 171 9.49 -20.39 -7.11
CA GLY A 171 10.90 -20.71 -6.90
C GLY A 171 11.76 -19.74 -6.09
N THR A 172 11.30 -18.55 -5.69
CA THR A 172 12.06 -17.73 -4.73
C THR A 172 11.55 -17.96 -3.31
N THR A 173 12.29 -18.73 -2.53
CA THR A 173 12.11 -18.84 -1.07
C THR A 173 12.41 -17.48 -0.45
N THR A 174 11.39 -16.63 -0.30
CA THR A 174 11.46 -15.48 0.59
C THR A 174 11.05 -15.95 1.97
N GLU A 175 12.00 -16.13 2.88
CA GLU A 175 11.68 -16.28 4.30
C GLU A 175 11.16 -14.93 4.82
N TYR A 176 9.83 -14.81 4.92
CA TYR A 176 9.18 -13.67 5.58
C TYR A 176 9.36 -13.80 7.10
N VAL A 177 10.50 -13.35 7.61
CA VAL A 177 10.74 -13.28 9.06
C VAL A 177 10.37 -11.88 9.55
N GLN A 178 9.07 -11.62 9.68
CA GLN A 178 8.61 -10.54 10.54
C GLN A 178 7.28 -10.92 11.20
N SER A 179 7.38 -11.41 12.44
CA SER A 179 6.23 -11.62 13.32
C SER A 179 5.88 -10.30 14.02
N ALA A 180 5.31 -9.36 13.27
CA ALA A 180 4.64 -8.24 13.92
C ALA A 180 3.46 -8.80 14.76
N PRO A 181 3.21 -8.33 15.98
CA PRO A 181 1.97 -8.66 16.68
C PRO A 181 0.76 -8.24 15.85
N TYR A 182 -0.12 -9.21 15.57
CA TYR A 182 -1.43 -9.00 14.94
C TYR A 182 -2.52 -9.06 15.99
N ARG A 183 -3.38 -8.04 16.01
CA ARG A 183 -4.64 -8.06 16.75
C ARG A 183 -5.78 -7.83 15.79
N ILE A 184 -6.78 -8.72 15.81
CA ILE A 184 -8.01 -8.60 15.03
C ILE A 184 -9.19 -8.56 15.99
N ARG A 185 -10.06 -7.57 15.83
CA ARG A 185 -11.30 -7.42 16.59
C ARG A 185 -12.49 -7.39 15.63
N PHE A 186 -13.49 -8.20 15.94
CA PHE A 186 -14.75 -8.26 15.21
C PHE A 186 -15.85 -7.61 16.02
N HIS A 187 -16.66 -6.82 15.33
CA HIS A 187 -17.90 -6.24 15.84
C HIS A 187 -19.03 -6.72 14.92
N CYS A 188 -20.08 -7.30 15.49
CA CYS A 188 -21.23 -7.85 14.77
C CYS A 188 -22.54 -7.35 15.37
#